data_AF-A0A536GP89-F1
#
_entry.id   AF-A0A536GP89-F1
#
_cell.length_a   1.000
_cell.length_b   1.000
_cell.length_c   1.000
_cell.angle_alpha   90.00
_cell.angle_beta   90.00
_cell.angle_gamma   90.00
#
_symmetry.space_group_name_H-M   'P 1'
#
loop_
_entity.id
_entity.type
_entity.pdbx_description
1 polymer ?
#
loop_
_entity_poly.entity_id
_entity_poly.type
_entity_poly.pdbx_seq_one_letter_code
_entity_poly.pdbx_strand_id
1 'polypeptide(L)' 'MKQRWFRPWGWIYYPVSWQGIVLVLLTLAFCVQVFLAVDRHSHSASDTLYGIFPYVVPSLLVLLWIASKTSREAE' A
#
# COMPACT_ATOMS: atom_id res chain seq x y z
N MET A 1 20.20 1.07 17.94
CA MET A 1 19.68 1.71 16.72
C MET A 1 18.35 1.07 16.36
N LYS A 2 17.23 1.78 16.56
CA LYS A 2 15.91 1.27 16.15
C LYS A 2 15.84 1.39 14.62
N GLN A 3 15.88 0.25 13.93
CA GLN A 3 15.93 0.24 12.46
C GLN A 3 14.66 0.88 11.89
N ARG A 4 14.84 1.95 11.11
CA ARG A 4 13.77 2.67 10.43
C ARG A 4 13.26 1.79 9.29
N TRP A 5 11.94 1.60 9.17
CA TRP A 5 11.39 0.74 8.10
C TRP A 5 11.11 1.54 6.82
N PHE A 6 10.71 2.79 7.00
CA PHE A 6 10.34 3.68 5.91
C PHE A 6 11.03 5.03 6.06
N ARG A 7 11.47 5.63 4.95
CA ARG A 7 12.00 7.00 4.92
C ARG A 7 11.01 7.93 4.21
N PRO A 8 10.66 9.08 4.79
CA PRO A 8 9.78 10.06 4.18
C PRO A 8 10.46 10.64 2.95
N TRP A 9 9.67 10.84 1.90
CA TRP A 9 10.05 11.50 0.67
C TRP A 9 8.89 12.37 0.18
N GLY A 10 8.91 13.63 0.61
CA GLY A 10 7.78 14.54 0.38
C GLY A 10 6.50 14.02 1.03
N TRP A 11 5.51 13.65 0.21
CA TRP A 11 4.20 13.16 0.67
C TRP A 11 4.09 11.63 0.76
N ILE A 12 5.13 10.91 0.33
CA ILE A 12 5.17 9.44 0.34
C ILE A 12 6.28 8.93 1.25
N TYR A 13 6.29 7.62 1.47
CA TYR A 13 7.30 6.93 2.25
C TYR A 13 7.87 5.78 1.41
N TYR A 14 9.18 5.72 1.23
CA TYR A 14 9.82 4.59 0.56
C TYR A 14 10.40 3.60 1.59
N PRO A 15 10.30 2.29 1.33
CA PRO A 15 10.82 1.28 2.24
C PRO A 15 12.35 1.29 2.22
N VAL A 16 12.97 1.29 3.40
CA VAL A 16 14.43 1.21 3.58
C VAL A 16 14.85 -0.04 4.35
N SER A 17 13.89 -0.79 4.91
CA SER A 17 14.13 -2.08 5.56
C SER A 17 13.42 -3.21 4.83
N TRP A 18 13.84 -4.44 5.10
CA TRP A 18 13.20 -5.64 4.57
C TRP A 18 11.72 -5.73 4.99
N GLN A 19 11.37 -5.33 6.23
CA GLN A 19 9.98 -5.30 6.68
C GLN A 19 9.14 -4.33 5.85
N GLY A 20 9.67 -3.14 5.55
CA GLY A 20 9.00 -2.17 4.69
C GLY A 20 8.79 -2.72 3.28
N ILE A 21 9.81 -3.37 2.71
CA ILE A 21 9.73 -3.99 1.38
C ILE A 21 8.63 -5.07 1.37
N VAL A 22 8.63 -5.98 2.35
CA VAL A 22 7.62 -7.04 2.45
C VAL A 22 6.20 -6.46 2.54
N LEU A 23 5.98 -5.44 3.37
CA LEU A 23 4.66 -4.78 3.48
C LEU A 23 4.22 -4.16 2.16
N VAL A 24 5.12 -3.48 1.43
CA VAL A 24 4.82 -2.92 0.11
C VAL A 24 4.45 -4.03 -0.88
N LEU A 25 5.23 -5.11 -0.94
CA LEU A 25 4.97 -6.24 -1.84
C LEU A 25 3.64 -6.93 -1.54
N LEU A 26 3.31 -7.14 -0.26
CA LEU A 26 2.03 -7.74 0.14
C LEU A 26 0.85 -6.84 -0.25
N THR A 27 0.95 -5.53 0.02
CA THR A 27 -0.10 -4.58 -0.38
C THR A 27 -0.27 -4.54 -1.90
N LEU A 28 0.84 -4.51 -2.66
CA LEU A 28 0.77 -4.53 -4.13
C LEU A 28 0.17 -5.84 -4.66
N ALA A 29 0.59 -6.99 -4.13
CA ALA A 29 0.04 -8.29 -4.50
C ALA A 29 -1.47 -8.37 -4.23
N PHE A 30 -1.92 -7.85 -3.09
CA PHE A 30 -3.35 -7.74 -2.76
C PHE A 30 -4.09 -6.82 -3.75
N CYS A 31 -3.58 -5.62 -4.02
CA CYS A 31 -4.20 -4.70 -4.97
C CYS A 31 -4.31 -5.30 -6.37
N VAL A 32 -3.27 -5.99 -6.85
CA VAL A 32 -3.28 -6.68 -8.16
C VAL A 32 -4.31 -7.81 -8.16
N GLN A 33 -4.36 -8.64 -7.12
CA GLN A 33 -5.37 -9.70 -6.99
C GLN A 33 -6.79 -9.16 -7.04
N VAL A 34 -7.08 -8.12 -6.25
CA VAL A 34 -8.39 -7.46 -6.25
C VAL A 34 -8.72 -6.90 -7.63
N PHE A 35 -7.78 -6.19 -8.25
CA PHE A 35 -7.97 -5.62 -9.58
C PHE A 35 -8.34 -6.70 -10.59
N LEU A 36 -7.57 -7.79 -10.67
CA LEU A 36 -7.85 -8.91 -11.56
C LEU A 36 -9.20 -9.58 -11.25
N ALA A 37 -9.59 -9.70 -9.99
CA ALA A 37 -10.85 -10.31 -9.59
C ALA A 37 -12.06 -9.44 -9.97
N VAL A 38 -11.98 -8.12 -9.77
CA VAL A 38 -13.04 -7.16 -10.10
C VAL A 38 -13.15 -6.97 -11.61
N ASP A 39 -12.03 -6.79 -12.30
CA ASP A 39 -11.99 -6.50 -13.75
C ASP A 39 -12.58 -7.65 -14.57
N ARG A 40 -12.37 -8.90 -14.14
CA ARG A 40 -12.98 -10.11 -14.76
C ARG A 40 -14.50 -10.09 -14.83
N HIS A 41 -15.16 -9.32 -13.97
CA HIS A 41 -16.62 -9.22 -13.89
C HIS A 41 -17.13 -7.83 -14.31
N SER A 42 -16.23 -6.93 -14.72
CA SER A 42 -16.55 -5.54 -15.03
C SER A 42 -16.88 -5.37 -16.52
N HIS A 43 -17.85 -4.51 -16.82
CA HIS A 43 -18.28 -4.23 -18.20
C HIS A 43 -17.74 -2.89 -18.72
N SER A 44 -17.15 -2.08 -17.85
CA SER A 44 -16.54 -0.81 -18.17
C SER A 44 -15.36 -0.51 -17.23
N ALA A 45 -14.48 0.40 -17.64
CA ALA A 45 -13.39 0.88 -16.79
C ALA A 45 -13.91 1.54 -15.51
N SER A 46 -15.05 2.23 -15.57
CA SER A 46 -15.70 2.83 -14.40
C SER A 46 -16.14 1.76 -13.41
N ASP A 47 -16.72 0.64 -13.87
CA ASP A 47 -17.12 -0.47 -12.99
C ASP A 47 -15.92 -1.05 -12.25
N THR A 48 -14.78 -1.23 -12.95
CA THR A 48 -13.52 -1.66 -12.32
C THR A 48 -13.07 -0.66 -11.27
N LEU A 49 -13.04 0.65 -11.59
CA LEU A 49 -12.61 1.69 -10.66
C LEU A 49 -13.48 1.76 -9.40
N TYR A 50 -14.81 1.72 -9.54
CA TYR A 50 -15.71 1.69 -8.39
C TYR A 50 -15.61 0.37 -7.62
N GLY A 51 -15.41 -0.76 -8.30
CA GLY A 51 -15.31 -2.07 -7.69
C GLY A 51 -14.02 -2.30 -6.88
N ILE A 52 -12.88 -1.73 -7.31
CA ILE A 52 -11.61 -1.86 -6.56
C ILE A 52 -11.51 -0.88 -5.39
N PHE A 53 -12.21 0.26 -5.46
CA PHE A 53 -12.14 1.34 -4.47
C PHE A 53 -12.25 0.88 -3.01
N PRO A 54 -13.25 0.08 -2.60
CA PRO A 54 -13.43 -0.32 -1.20
C PRO A 54 -12.31 -1.24 -0.66
N TYR A 55 -11.43 -1.74 -1.52
CA TYR A 55 -10.33 -2.62 -1.14
C TYR A 55 -8.97 -1.92 -1.27
N VAL A 56 -8.69 -1.36 -2.45
CA VAL A 56 -7.37 -0.78 -2.77
C VAL A 56 -7.09 0.45 -1.92
N VAL A 57 -8.05 1.36 -1.80
CA VAL A 57 -7.85 2.62 -1.08
C VAL A 57 -7.59 2.37 0.42
N PRO A 58 -8.42 1.58 1.14
CA PRO A 58 -8.12 1.24 2.53
C PRO A 58 -6.78 0.54 2.73
N SER A 59 -6.39 -0.40 1.85
CA SER A 59 -5.09 -1.09 1.95
C SER A 59 -3.90 -0.13 1.80
N LEU A 60 -3.98 0.82 0.86
CA LEU A 60 -2.96 1.85 0.70
C LEU A 60 -2.93 2.81 1.90
N LEU A 61 -4.08 3.16 2.47
CA LEU A 61 -4.16 3.98 3.68
C LEU A 61 -3.55 3.29 4.90
N VAL A 62 -3.78 1.99 5.07
CA VAL A 62 -3.14 1.19 6.13
C VAL A 62 -1.62 1.17 5.94
N LEU A 63 -1.14 0.94 4.72
CA LEU A 63 0.29 0.98 4.42
C LEU A 63 0.89 2.36 4.72
N LEU A 64 0.22 3.43 4.30
CA LEU A 64 0.62 4.81 4.58
C LEU A 64 0.68 5.09 6.09
N TRP A 65 -0.33 4.63 6.83
CA TRP A 65 -0.37 4.76 8.29
C TRP A 65 0.80 4.00 8.95
N ILE A 66 1.06 2.75 8.58
CA ILE A 66 2.21 1.98 9.10
C ILE A 66 3.52 2.71 8.78
N ALA A 67 3.70 3.18 7.54
CA ALA A 67 4.90 3.91 7.13
C ALA A 67 5.08 5.20 7.94
N SER A 68 4.00 5.92 8.24
CA SER A 68 4.03 7.12 9.09
C SER A 68 4.52 6.83 10.52
N LYS A 69 4.18 5.66 11.07
CA LYS A 69 4.57 5.26 12.44
C LYS A 69 5.99 4.69 12.50
N THR A 70 6.44 4.05 11.42
CA THR A 70 7.74 3.37 11.34
C THR A 70 8.83 4.18 10.64
N SER A 71 8.52 5.45 10.35
CA SER A 71 9.45 6.41 9.77
C SER A 71 10.13 7.32 10.78
N ARG A 72 9.83 7.25 12.07
CA ARG A 72 10.52 8.07 13.08
C ARG A 72 11.79 7.37 13.54
N GLU A 73 12.90 8.11 13.60
CA GLU A 73 14.07 7.69 14.36
C GLU A 73 13.76 7.78 15.85
N ALA A 74 14.28 6.84 16.65
CA ALA A 74 14.20 6.97 18.10
C ALA A 74 15.17 8.08 18.51
N GLU A 75 14.64 9.22 18.98
CA GLU A 75 15.39 10.19 19.79
C GLU A 75 15.95 9.51 21.05
#